data_AF-X1R6C1-F1
#
_entry.id   AF-X1R6C1-F1
#
_cell.length_a   1.000
_cell.length_b   1.000
_cell.length_c   1.000
_cell.angle_alpha   90.00
_cell.angle_beta   90.00
_cell.angle_gamma   90.00
#
_symmetry.space_group_name_H-M   'P 1'
#
loop_
_entity.id
_entity.type
_entity.pdbx_description
1 polymer ?
#
loop_
_entity_poly.entity_id
_entity_poly.type
_entity_poly.pdbx_seq_one_letter_code
_entity_poly.pdbx_strand_id
1 'polypeptide(L)' 'MKLKTRVFELYKGKYRSLTELARVMGISAGYIYKVRQGKRSINQKFIIGAVKAFPGYKLDALFYVAL' A
#
# COMPACT_ATOMS: atom_id res chain seq x y z
N MET A 1 -11.53 9.38 11.99
CA MET A 1 -10.89 9.57 10.67
C MET A 1 -9.84 8.49 10.45
N LYS A 2 -10.10 7.49 9.59
CA LYS A 2 -9.16 6.38 9.33
C LYS A 2 -8.57 6.53 7.93
N LEU A 3 -7.24 6.53 7.82
CA LEU A 3 -6.56 6.47 6.53
C LEU A 3 -6.74 5.07 5.93
N LYS A 4 -7.23 5.01 4.70
CA LYS A 4 -7.34 3.80 3.87
C LYS A 4 -6.46 3.96 2.62
N THR A 5 -6.23 2.88 1.89
CA THR A 5 -5.37 2.86 0.71
C THR A 5 -6.06 2.21 -0.48
N ARG A 6 -5.70 2.67 -1.69
CA ARG A 6 -6.07 2.07 -2.98
C ARG A 6 -4.97 1.17 -3.56
N VAL A 7 -3.88 0.98 -2.83
CA VAL A 7 -2.73 0.17 -3.28
C VAL A 7 -3.12 -1.27 -3.59
N PHE A 8 -4.11 -1.83 -2.90
CA PHE A 8 -4.58 -3.21 -3.11
C PHE A 8 -5.45 -3.37 -4.36
N GLU A 9 -5.98 -2.28 -4.89
CA GLU A 9 -6.70 -2.22 -6.15
C GLU A 9 -5.70 -1.97 -7.28
N LEU A 10 -4.80 -1.00 -7.09
CA LEU A 10 -3.83 -0.54 -8.09
C LEU A 10 -2.70 -1.53 -8.40
N TYR A 11 -2.37 -2.45 -7.48
CA TYR A 11 -1.29 -3.40 -7.75
C TYR A 11 -1.64 -4.42 -8.84
N LYS A 12 -2.93 -4.69 -9.04
CA LYS A 12 -3.40 -5.63 -10.07
C LYS A 12 -3.07 -5.05 -11.44
N GLY A 13 -2.27 -5.78 -12.22
CA GLY A 13 -1.78 -5.34 -13.54
C GLY A 13 -0.41 -4.66 -13.51
N LYS A 14 0.08 -4.24 -12.34
CA LYS A 14 1.45 -3.70 -12.18
C LYS A 14 2.42 -4.70 -11.52
N TYR A 15 1.91 -5.53 -10.62
CA TYR A 15 2.68 -6.56 -9.91
C TYR A 15 1.95 -7.90 -9.96
N ARG A 16 2.72 -8.99 -10.02
CA ARG A 16 2.25 -10.37 -10.09
C ARG A 16 1.67 -10.86 -8.76
N SER A 17 2.07 -10.26 -7.63
CA SER A 17 1.58 -10.65 -6.30
C SER A 17 1.74 -9.56 -5.25
N LEU A 18 1.07 -9.74 -4.10
CA LEU A 18 1.30 -8.90 -2.92
C LEU A 18 2.72 -9.03 -2.35
N THR A 19 3.33 -10.20 -2.48
CA THR A 19 4.71 -10.43 -2.02
C THR A 19 5.70 -9.64 -2.87
N GLU A 20 5.49 -9.58 -4.18
CA GLU A 20 6.29 -8.75 -5.08
C GLU A 20 6.08 -7.26 -4.78
N LEU A 21 4.82 -6.83 -4.63
CA LEU A 21 4.51 -5.46 -4.22
C LEU A 21 5.21 -5.09 -2.90
N ALA A 22 5.15 -5.96 -1.89
CA ALA A 22 5.82 -5.73 -0.60
C ALA A 22 7.33 -5.54 -0.76
N ARG A 23 7.97 -6.36 -1.61
CA ARG A 23 9.40 -6.25 -1.93
C ARG A 23 9.72 -4.88 -2.51
N VAL A 24 8.95 -4.42 -3.51
CA VAL A 24 9.16 -3.10 -4.13
C VAL A 24 8.89 -1.95 -3.15
N MET A 25 7.88 -2.10 -2.28
CA MET A 25 7.57 -1.14 -1.21
C MET A 25 8.61 -1.12 -0.08
N GLY A 26 9.57 -2.05 -0.05
CA GLY A 26 10.57 -2.14 1.03
C GLY A 26 9.96 -2.58 2.38
N ILE A 27 8.90 -3.40 2.34
CA ILE A 27 8.24 -3.97 3.52
C ILE A 27 8.19 -5.50 3.44
N SER A 28 8.02 -6.17 4.58
CA SER A 28 7.89 -7.62 4.58
C SER A 28 6.51 -8.06 4.05
N ALA A 29 6.45 -9.26 3.46
CA ALA A 29 5.18 -9.84 3.00
C ALA A 29 4.15 -9.92 4.14
N GLY A 30 4.58 -10.36 5.34
CA GLY A 30 3.70 -10.40 6.51
C GLY A 30 3.14 -9.02 6.90
N TYR A 31 3.91 -7.94 6.70
CA TYR A 31 3.44 -6.58 6.96
C TYR A 31 2.30 -6.20 6.00
N ILE A 32 2.47 -6.42 4.69
CA ILE A 32 1.46 -6.04 3.71
C ILE A 32 0.14 -6.81 3.90
N TYR A 33 0.21 -8.09 4.26
CA TYR A 33 -0.99 -8.89 4.57
C TYR A 33 -1.70 -8.39 5.83
N LYS A 34 -0.97 -8.02 6.88
CA LYS A 34 -1.58 -7.46 8.10
C LYS A 34 -2.27 -6.12 7.83
N VAL A 35 -1.72 -5.27 6.95
CA VAL A 35 -2.39 -4.04 6.52
C VAL A 35 -3.65 -4.36 5.71
N ARG A 36 -3.57 -5.27 4.74
CA ARG A 36 -4.74 -5.69 3.93
C ARG A 36 -5.87 -6.27 4.77
N GLN A 37 -5.55 -7.03 5.81
CA GLN A 37 -6.52 -7.63 6.73
C GLN A 37 -7.06 -6.64 7.78
N GLY A 38 -6.58 -5.39 7.80
CA GLY A 38 -6.96 -4.40 8.84
C GLY A 38 -6.34 -4.67 10.22
N LYS A 39 -5.43 -5.65 10.34
CA LYS A 39 -4.72 -5.99 11.59
C LYS A 39 -3.57 -5.03 11.91
N ARG A 40 -3.19 -4.16 10.97
CA ARG A 40 -2.19 -3.11 11.15
C ARG A 40 -2.58 -1.86 10.38
N SER A 41 -2.52 -0.71 11.04
CA SER A 41 -2.81 0.58 10.41
C SER A 41 -1.74 0.95 9.38
N ILE A 42 -2.13 1.77 8.41
CA ILE A 42 -1.21 2.43 7.47
C ILE A 42 -0.35 3.42 8.26
N ASN A 43 0.97 3.34 8.11
CA ASN A 43 1.91 4.26 8.74
C ASN A 43 2.87 4.87 7.70
N GLN A 44 3.76 5.75 8.16
CA GLN A 44 4.75 6.41 7.30
C GLN A 44 5.57 5.43 6.44
N LYS A 45 5.99 4.28 7.01
CA LYS A 45 6.74 3.26 6.25
C LYS A 45 5.93 2.71 5.08
N PHE A 46 4.64 2.42 5.29
CA PHE A 46 3.75 1.96 4.23
C PHE A 46 3.54 3.05 3.16
N ILE A 47 3.36 4.31 3.58
CA ILE A 47 3.17 5.45 2.67
C ILE A 47 4.41 5.65 1.79
N ILE A 48 5.60 5.72 2.39
CA ILE A 48 6.87 5.86 1.64
C ILE A 48 7.05 4.70 0.66
N GLY A 49 6.79 3.47 1.10
CA GLY A 49 6.87 2.29 0.24
C GLY A 49 5.91 2.35 -0.94
N ALA A 50 4.66 2.78 -0.70
CA ALA A 50 3.66 2.91 -1.75
C ALA A 50 4.04 3.98 -2.77
N VAL A 51 4.49 5.15 -2.33
CA VAL A 51 4.92 6.22 -3.25
C VAL A 51 6.10 5.76 -4.12
N LYS A 52 7.03 4.97 -3.57
CA LYS A 52 8.13 4.37 -4.35
C LYS A 52 7.65 3.30 -5.33
N ALA A 53 6.69 2.47 -4.96
CA ALA A 53 6.13 1.44 -5.84
C ALA A 53 5.22 2.02 -6.94
N PHE A 54 4.60 3.18 -6.71
CA PHE A 54 3.70 3.81 -7.65
C PHE A 54 4.22 5.18 -8.11
N PRO A 55 5.38 5.23 -8.81
CA PRO A 55 5.86 6.49 -9.38
C PRO A 55 4.82 7.05 -10.36
N GLY A 56 4.62 8.36 -10.33
CA GLY A 56 3.62 9.07 -11.13
C GLY A 56 2.20 9.12 -10.52
N TYR A 57 1.93 8.36 -9.46
CA TYR A 57 0.66 8.48 -8.73
C TYR A 57 0.74 9.59 -7.69
N LYS A 58 -0.30 10.44 -7.64
CA LYS A 58 -0.48 11.40 -6.56
C LYS A 58 -0.88 10.70 -5.26
N LEU A 59 -0.64 11.36 -4.13
CA LEU A 59 -0.86 10.80 -2.79
C LEU A 59 -2.34 10.46 -2.54
N ASP A 60 -3.26 11.29 -3.03
CA ASP A 60 -4.71 11.12 -2.99
C ASP A 60 -5.23 9.99 -3.91
N ALA A 61 -4.50 9.67 -4.97
CA ALA A 61 -4.78 8.49 -5.79
C ALA A 61 -4.42 7.18 -5.05
N LEU A 62 -3.44 7.23 -4.14
CA LEU A 62 -2.97 6.07 -3.37
C LEU A 62 -3.67 5.91 -2.01
N PHE A 63 -4.08 7.02 -1.39
CA PHE A 63 -4.61 7.05 -0.03
C PHE A 63 -5.81 7.97 0.06
N TYR A 64 -6.76 7.59 0.90
CA TYR A 64 -7.95 8.40 1.15
C TYR A 64 -8.36 8.27 2.61
N VAL A 65 -9.11 9.26 3.06
CA VAL A 65 -9.71 9.25 4.38
C VAL A 65 -11.11 8.65 4.26
N ALA A 66 -11.38 7.62 5.06
CA ALA A 66 -12.74 7.18 5.30
C ALA A 66 -13.28 7.84 6.56
N LEU A 67 -14.49 8.40 6.42
CA LEU A 67 -15.33 8.81 7.54
C LEU A 67 -15.86 7.58 8.27
#